data_AF-A0A416ZDP3-F1
#
_entry.id   AF-A0A416ZDP3-F1
#
_cell.length_a   1.000
_cell.length_b   1.000
_cell.length_c   1.000
_cell.angle_alpha   90.00
_cell.angle_beta   90.00
_cell.angle_gamma   90.00
#
_symmetry.space_group_name_H-M   'P 1'
#
loop_
_entity.id
_entity.type
_entity.pdbx_description
1 polymer ?
#
loop_
_entity_poly.entity_id
_entity_poly.type
_entity_poly.pdbx_seq_one_letter_code
_entity_poly.pdbx_strand_id
1 'polypeptide(L)'
;MFSYLHQPKGFYKHLFLLALPVIVQNLITTSLGFLDTFMVGLLGSDQMSAVTVANVPVFIIQLVVFGLQSGSSVLISQYWGRGDRESINRVIGIGFMIAGGVSVLFAAILCAFPAQVLYLITDNLTLVELAEPYLRIVGFSYIFNSLSSIYIGMQRSIENPRFGMIVFAISMLCNTLGNYVLIFGKLGLPALGITGAAVATLLSRVVEFVVAFSYAFRCRTMPLMKHAILRPGMDMLRKFLRYSAPVLINETLWGTGFSMITVIMGHMANSSDLIAAYTLAGNIDKLMTSGVFGIAAAVSVIVGKEIGTGNLKGVYNIGRALCFTAFAFGIVLGLAEYTMFVTLMRPFVMPLFSLSAVAERLCSVMLMCYACAIPLHSFSTTMVVGVLRGGGDVNASLFIDNVPLWCGTLPMMCLLGLVLKVPNEVFCLCLMIEYIIKSPLGLYRLHSGKWIHDITRIDE
;
A
#
# COMPACT_ATOMS: atom_id res chain seq x y z
N MET A 1 20.95 28.37 -3.02
CA MET A 1 20.71 26.97 -3.42
C MET A 1 19.40 26.38 -2.86
N PHE A 2 18.91 26.80 -1.68
CA PHE A 2 17.69 26.26 -1.04
C PHE A 2 16.49 27.23 -0.97
N SER A 3 16.40 28.21 -1.87
CA SER A 3 15.30 29.20 -1.85
C SER A 3 13.91 28.56 -1.98
N TYR A 4 13.80 27.41 -2.64
CA TYR A 4 12.55 26.65 -2.76
C TYR A 4 12.02 26.08 -1.43
N LEU A 5 12.84 26.02 -0.37
CA LEU A 5 12.39 25.62 0.97
C LEU A 5 11.63 26.73 1.70
N HIS A 6 11.69 27.98 1.24
CA HIS A 6 10.93 29.09 1.79
C HIS A 6 9.47 29.03 1.29
N GLN A 7 8.71 28.14 1.89
CA GLN A 7 7.29 27.97 1.66
C GLN A 7 6.48 28.82 2.65
N PRO A 8 5.22 29.17 2.32
CA PRO A 8 4.37 29.96 3.20
C PRO A 8 4.25 29.34 4.60
N LYS A 9 4.06 30.20 5.61
CA LYS A 9 3.91 29.78 7.01
C LYS A 9 2.81 28.73 7.13
N GLY A 10 3.14 27.58 7.72
CA GLY A 10 2.20 26.48 7.91
C GLY A 10 2.23 25.41 6.82
N PHE A 11 2.96 25.58 5.72
CA PHE A 11 3.05 24.58 4.64
C PHE A 11 3.52 23.20 5.14
N TYR A 12 4.64 23.15 5.88
CA TYR A 12 5.15 21.89 6.43
C TYR A 12 4.22 21.32 7.50
N LYS A 13 3.57 22.18 8.30
CA LYS A 13 2.55 21.73 9.26
C LYS A 13 1.37 21.07 8.54
N HIS A 14 0.93 21.65 7.42
CA HIS A 14 -0.12 21.06 6.58
C HIS A 14 0.30 19.69 6.04
N LEU A 15 1.52 19.56 5.51
CA LEU A 15 2.08 18.28 5.08
C LEU A 15 2.02 17.22 6.19
N PHE A 16 2.50 17.54 7.40
CA PHE A 16 2.45 16.59 8.51
C PHE A 16 1.03 16.28 8.98
N LEU A 17 0.11 17.25 8.96
CA LEU A 17 -1.30 17.04 9.31
C LEU A 17 -2.04 16.15 8.31
N LEU A 18 -1.58 16.12 7.05
CA LEU A 18 -2.08 15.20 6.03
C LEU A 18 -1.39 13.84 6.08
N ALA A 19 -0.07 13.81 6.29
CA ALA A 19 0.72 12.58 6.30
C ALA A 19 0.43 11.73 7.54
N LEU A 20 0.40 12.32 8.74
CA LEU A 20 0.27 11.58 10.00
C LEU A 20 -0.97 10.66 10.02
N PRO A 21 -2.19 11.11 9.66
CA PRO A 21 -3.33 10.21 9.60
C PRO A 21 -3.16 9.08 8.59
N VAL A 22 -2.49 9.31 7.46
CA VAL A 22 -2.25 8.25 6.46
C VAL A 22 -1.21 7.24 6.96
N ILE A 23 -0.17 7.68 7.67
CA ILE A 23 0.79 6.78 8.34
C ILE A 23 0.04 5.89 9.34
N VAL A 24 -0.81 6.48 10.18
CA VAL A 24 -1.62 5.73 11.15
C VAL A 24 -2.57 4.76 10.45
N GLN A 25 -3.20 5.13 9.32
CA GLN A 25 -4.02 4.20 8.52
C GLN A 25 -3.22 2.98 8.05
N ASN A 26 -2.00 3.19 7.53
CA ASN A 26 -1.14 2.10 7.08
C ASN A 26 -0.72 1.21 8.25
N LEU A 27 -0.34 1.79 9.38
CA LEU A 27 0.01 1.05 10.60
C LEU A 27 -1.17 0.23 11.13
N ILE A 28 -2.38 0.80 11.15
CA ILE A 28 -3.61 0.07 11.52
C ILE A 28 -3.83 -1.13 10.59
N THR A 29 -3.69 -0.93 9.28
CA THR A 29 -3.90 -1.98 8.28
C THR A 29 -2.89 -3.12 8.43
N THR A 30 -1.61 -2.79 8.62
CA THR A 30 -0.56 -3.78 8.86
C THR A 30 -0.77 -4.51 10.19
N SER A 31 -1.14 -3.79 11.25
CA SER A 31 -1.39 -4.37 12.57
C SER A 31 -2.60 -5.30 12.56
N LEU A 32 -3.64 -4.97 11.81
CA LEU A 32 -4.81 -5.82 11.63
C LEU A 32 -4.44 -7.18 11.04
N GLY A 33 -3.68 -7.20 9.94
CA GLY A 33 -3.25 -8.46 9.33
C GLY A 33 -2.38 -9.31 10.27
N PHE A 34 -1.54 -8.67 11.07
CA PHE A 34 -0.74 -9.34 12.09
C PHE A 34 -1.61 -9.96 13.19
N LEU A 35 -2.57 -9.20 13.74
CA LEU A 35 -3.47 -9.68 14.79
C LEU A 35 -4.35 -10.84 14.29
N ASP A 36 -4.90 -10.74 13.09
CA ASP A 36 -5.68 -11.83 12.46
C ASP A 36 -4.85 -13.11 12.40
N THR A 37 -3.65 -13.01 11.84
CA THR A 37 -2.75 -14.16 11.67
C THR A 37 -2.35 -14.75 13.02
N PHE A 38 -2.03 -13.90 14.00
CA PHE A 38 -1.68 -14.32 15.35
C PHE A 38 -2.83 -15.05 16.06
N MET A 39 -4.05 -14.49 16.01
CA MET A 39 -5.23 -15.08 16.67
C MET A 39 -5.64 -16.41 16.05
N VAL A 40 -5.54 -16.55 14.72
CA VAL A 40 -5.75 -17.82 14.02
C VAL A 40 -4.64 -18.82 14.37
N GLY A 41 -3.39 -18.36 14.49
CA GLY A 41 -2.25 -19.20 14.89
C GLY A 41 -2.42 -19.87 16.26
N LEU A 42 -3.18 -19.26 17.16
CA LEU A 42 -3.51 -19.85 18.46
C LEU A 42 -4.45 -21.07 18.35
N LEU A 43 -5.13 -21.28 17.22
CA LEU A 43 -5.96 -22.47 16.98
C LEU A 43 -5.12 -23.70 16.56
N GLY A 44 -3.98 -23.47 15.92
CA GLY A 44 -3.08 -24.51 15.42
C GLY A 44 -2.40 -24.14 14.09
N SER A 45 -1.36 -24.91 13.75
CA SER A 45 -0.52 -24.70 12.55
C SER A 45 -1.29 -24.87 11.25
N ASP A 46 -2.21 -25.83 11.20
CA ASP A 46 -2.96 -26.16 10.00
C ASP A 46 -3.99 -25.07 9.69
N GLN A 47 -4.63 -24.52 10.73
CA GLN A 47 -5.56 -23.41 10.62
C GLN A 47 -4.86 -22.13 10.13
N MET A 48 -3.68 -21.83 10.67
CA MET A 48 -2.87 -20.69 10.22
C MET A 48 -2.45 -20.84 8.76
N SER A 49 -2.02 -22.04 8.38
CA SER A 49 -1.62 -22.35 6.99
C SER A 49 -2.81 -22.21 6.03
N ALA A 50 -3.99 -22.71 6.41
CA ALA A 50 -5.20 -22.61 5.62
C ALA A 50 -5.61 -21.14 5.37
N VAL A 51 -5.57 -20.29 6.40
CA VAL A 51 -5.85 -18.85 6.25
C VAL A 51 -4.81 -18.14 5.39
N THR A 52 -3.54 -18.53 5.51
CA THR A 52 -2.46 -17.96 4.70
C THR A 52 -2.69 -18.25 3.21
N VAL A 53 -3.03 -19.49 2.87
CA VAL A 53 -3.39 -19.89 1.50
C VAL A 53 -4.62 -19.12 1.02
N ALA A 54 -5.66 -19.00 1.84
CA ALA A 54 -6.87 -18.27 1.48
C ALA A 54 -6.66 -16.76 1.27
N ASN A 55 -5.62 -16.18 1.88
CA ASN A 55 -5.31 -14.75 1.75
C ASN A 55 -4.53 -14.41 0.46
N VAL A 56 -4.01 -15.39 -0.27
CA VAL A 56 -3.32 -15.16 -1.57
C VAL A 56 -4.26 -14.52 -2.62
N PRO A 57 -5.44 -15.09 -2.96
CA PRO A 57 -6.34 -14.48 -3.93
C PRO A 57 -6.88 -13.13 -3.44
N VAL A 58 -7.02 -13.00 -2.12
CA VAL A 58 -7.41 -11.76 -1.44
C VAL A 58 -6.38 -10.64 -1.66
N PHE A 59 -5.09 -10.94 -1.61
CA PHE A 59 -4.04 -9.97 -1.89
C PHE A 59 -4.13 -9.42 -3.32
N ILE A 60 -4.48 -10.27 -4.30
CA ILE A 60 -4.63 -9.87 -5.70
C ILE A 60 -5.75 -8.83 -5.87
N ILE A 61 -6.94 -9.06 -5.27
CA ILE A 61 -8.02 -8.07 -5.35
C ILE A 61 -7.66 -6.78 -4.64
N GLN A 62 -6.90 -6.85 -3.53
CA GLN A 62 -6.43 -5.68 -2.81
C GLN A 62 -5.49 -4.81 -3.66
N LEU A 63 -4.60 -5.42 -4.46
CA LEU A 63 -3.77 -4.69 -5.43
C LEU A 63 -4.61 -3.95 -6.47
N VAL A 64 -5.68 -4.59 -6.98
CA VAL A 64 -6.59 -3.95 -7.94
C VAL A 64 -7.30 -2.75 -7.33
N VAL A 65 -7.84 -2.90 -6.13
CA VAL A 65 -8.52 -1.81 -5.39
C VAL A 65 -7.53 -0.67 -5.09
N PHE A 66 -6.30 -1.00 -4.69
CA PHE A 66 -5.26 -0.01 -4.41
C PHE A 66 -4.87 0.77 -5.68
N GLY A 67 -4.67 0.10 -6.81
CA GLY A 67 -4.38 0.73 -8.10
C GLY A 67 -5.48 1.68 -8.55
N LEU A 68 -6.76 1.26 -8.42
CA LEU A 68 -7.92 2.11 -8.69
C LEU A 68 -7.98 3.31 -7.75
N GLN A 69 -7.75 3.11 -6.45
CA GLN A 69 -7.76 4.18 -5.45
C GLN A 69 -6.65 5.20 -5.72
N SER A 70 -5.43 4.74 -6.01
CA SER A 70 -4.28 5.60 -6.31
C SER A 70 -4.50 6.39 -7.61
N GLY A 71 -4.99 5.75 -8.67
CA GLY A 71 -5.31 6.43 -9.93
C GLY A 71 -6.42 7.47 -9.78
N SER A 72 -7.49 7.12 -9.04
CA SER A 72 -8.58 8.05 -8.71
C SER A 72 -8.08 9.27 -7.93
N SER A 73 -7.14 9.07 -7.01
CA SER A 73 -6.61 10.14 -6.16
C SER A 73 -5.93 11.26 -6.97
N VAL A 74 -5.29 10.93 -8.08
CA VAL A 74 -4.66 11.91 -8.99
C VAL A 74 -5.73 12.82 -9.58
N LEU A 75 -6.79 12.25 -10.16
CA LEU A 75 -7.89 13.00 -10.74
C LEU A 75 -8.62 13.84 -9.69
N ILE A 76 -8.95 13.24 -8.56
CA ILE A 76 -9.72 13.90 -7.49
C ILE A 76 -8.94 15.09 -6.90
N SER A 77 -7.64 14.95 -6.65
CA SER A 77 -6.84 16.03 -6.06
C SER A 77 -6.71 17.24 -7.00
N GLN A 78 -6.55 17.03 -8.31
CA GLN A 78 -6.53 18.13 -9.28
C GLN A 78 -7.90 18.80 -9.45
N TYR A 79 -8.98 18.03 -9.60
CA TYR A 79 -10.33 18.62 -9.64
C TYR A 79 -10.71 19.32 -8.32
N TRP A 80 -10.16 18.85 -7.20
CA TRP A 80 -10.31 19.49 -5.89
C TRP A 80 -9.64 20.86 -5.87
N GLY A 81 -8.42 20.97 -6.41
CA GLY A 81 -7.74 22.26 -6.60
C GLY A 81 -8.52 23.24 -7.48
N ARG A 82 -9.18 22.73 -8.53
CA ARG A 82 -10.03 23.53 -9.43
C ARG A 82 -11.38 23.92 -8.81
N GLY A 83 -11.79 23.28 -7.73
CA GLY A 83 -13.13 23.44 -7.13
C GLY A 83 -14.26 22.73 -7.89
N ASP A 84 -13.94 21.84 -8.83
CA ASP A 84 -14.92 21.12 -9.65
C ASP A 84 -15.43 19.86 -8.93
N ARG A 85 -16.46 20.06 -8.10
CA ARG A 85 -17.09 18.98 -7.32
C ARG A 85 -17.83 17.97 -8.19
N GLU A 86 -18.32 18.38 -9.34
CA GLU A 86 -19.07 17.50 -10.23
C GLU A 86 -18.14 16.47 -10.85
N SER A 87 -16.99 16.91 -11.39
CA SER A 87 -15.97 16.02 -11.94
C SER A 87 -15.45 15.02 -10.90
N ILE A 88 -15.25 15.45 -9.65
CA ILE A 88 -14.89 14.52 -8.55
C ILE A 88 -15.99 13.45 -8.36
N ASN A 89 -17.27 13.84 -8.32
CA ASN A 89 -18.38 12.88 -8.22
C ASN A 89 -18.41 11.89 -9.39
N ARG A 90 -18.11 12.35 -10.62
CA ARG A 90 -18.01 11.47 -11.79
C ARG A 90 -16.86 10.47 -11.66
N VAL A 91 -15.69 10.91 -11.19
CA VAL A 91 -14.51 10.05 -10.94
C VAL A 91 -14.83 8.98 -9.89
N ILE A 92 -15.47 9.35 -8.77
CA ILE A 92 -15.89 8.40 -7.74
C ILE A 92 -16.92 7.41 -8.30
N GLY A 93 -17.88 7.88 -9.10
CA GLY A 93 -18.88 7.02 -9.73
C GLY A 93 -18.25 5.91 -10.58
N ILE A 94 -17.24 6.27 -11.38
CA ILE A 94 -16.44 5.29 -12.13
C ILE A 94 -15.70 4.34 -11.18
N GLY A 95 -15.07 4.88 -10.14
CA GLY A 95 -14.40 4.09 -9.11
C GLY A 95 -15.33 3.06 -8.45
N PHE A 96 -16.55 3.46 -8.07
CA PHE A 96 -17.56 2.56 -7.51
C PHE A 96 -18.05 1.51 -8.50
N MET A 97 -18.29 1.88 -9.76
CA MET A 97 -18.72 0.92 -10.79
C MET A 97 -17.64 -0.13 -11.08
N ILE A 98 -16.39 0.30 -11.27
CA ILE A 98 -15.29 -0.61 -11.59
C ILE A 98 -14.92 -1.44 -10.36
N ALA A 99 -14.65 -0.81 -9.20
CA ALA A 99 -14.27 -1.54 -7.99
C ALA A 99 -15.40 -2.45 -7.49
N GLY A 100 -16.65 -1.97 -7.53
CA GLY A 100 -17.84 -2.76 -7.21
C GLY A 100 -18.03 -3.92 -8.19
N GLY A 101 -17.91 -3.69 -9.50
CA GLY A 101 -18.03 -4.74 -10.51
C GLY A 101 -16.96 -5.83 -10.36
N VAL A 102 -15.69 -5.43 -10.18
CA VAL A 102 -14.58 -6.37 -9.99
C VAL A 102 -14.72 -7.15 -8.68
N SER A 103 -15.09 -6.48 -7.58
CA SER A 103 -15.27 -7.16 -6.27
C SER A 103 -16.49 -8.08 -6.24
N VAL A 104 -17.59 -7.73 -6.90
CA VAL A 104 -18.77 -8.62 -7.04
C VAL A 104 -18.43 -9.83 -7.89
N LEU A 105 -17.72 -9.65 -9.01
CA LEU A 105 -17.25 -10.76 -9.83
C LEU A 105 -16.32 -11.69 -9.03
N PHE A 106 -15.38 -11.10 -8.29
CA PHE A 106 -14.47 -11.83 -7.42
C PHE A 106 -15.20 -12.61 -6.33
N ALA A 107 -16.15 -11.97 -5.64
CA ALA A 107 -16.98 -12.63 -4.63
C ALA A 107 -17.82 -13.78 -5.23
N ALA A 108 -18.37 -13.60 -6.43
CA ALA A 108 -19.12 -14.64 -7.14
C ALA A 108 -18.23 -15.85 -7.46
N ILE A 109 -17.00 -15.63 -7.94
CA ILE A 109 -16.02 -16.69 -8.20
C ILE A 109 -15.66 -17.42 -6.91
N LEU A 110 -15.34 -16.70 -5.83
CA LEU A 110 -14.98 -17.32 -4.55
C LEU A 110 -16.15 -18.06 -3.89
N CYS A 111 -17.39 -17.61 -4.10
CA CYS A 111 -18.57 -18.27 -3.57
C CYS A 111 -18.88 -19.56 -4.34
N ALA A 112 -18.81 -19.52 -5.68
CA ALA A 112 -19.15 -20.65 -6.54
C ALA A 112 -18.03 -21.70 -6.63
N PHE A 113 -16.77 -21.27 -6.63
CA PHE A 113 -15.61 -22.11 -6.89
C PHE A 113 -14.45 -21.93 -5.87
N PRO A 114 -14.70 -21.97 -4.55
CA PRO A 114 -13.64 -21.74 -3.56
C PRO A 114 -12.55 -22.80 -3.62
N ALA A 115 -12.93 -24.08 -3.74
CA ALA A 115 -12.01 -25.21 -3.79
C ALA A 115 -11.07 -25.11 -4.98
N GLN A 116 -11.63 -24.82 -6.17
CA GLN A 116 -10.86 -24.69 -7.41
C GLN A 116 -9.85 -23.56 -7.33
N VAL A 117 -10.22 -22.43 -6.71
CA VAL A 117 -9.28 -21.33 -6.48
C VAL A 117 -8.17 -21.73 -5.50
N LEU A 118 -8.50 -22.51 -4.46
CA LEU A 118 -7.51 -23.00 -3.50
C LEU A 118 -6.58 -24.06 -4.10
N TYR A 119 -7.08 -24.93 -4.98
CA TYR A 119 -6.28 -25.92 -5.71
C TYR A 119 -5.25 -25.30 -6.65
N LEU A 120 -5.47 -24.04 -7.10
CA LEU A 120 -4.43 -23.30 -7.84
C LEU A 120 -3.23 -22.91 -6.97
N ILE A 121 -3.37 -23.00 -5.64
CA ILE A 121 -2.38 -22.53 -4.66
C ILE A 121 -1.77 -23.71 -3.89
N THR A 122 -2.56 -24.73 -3.56
CA THR A 122 -2.08 -25.90 -2.81
C THR A 122 -2.81 -27.19 -3.19
N ASP A 123 -2.07 -28.30 -3.23
CA ASP A 123 -2.62 -29.65 -3.41
C ASP A 123 -3.03 -30.32 -2.07
N ASN A 124 -2.81 -29.66 -0.94
CA ASN A 124 -3.12 -30.21 0.38
C ASN A 124 -4.63 -30.13 0.67
N LEU A 125 -5.31 -31.27 0.54
CA LEU A 125 -6.76 -31.40 0.77
C LEU A 125 -7.21 -30.86 2.14
N THR A 126 -6.45 -31.13 3.21
CA THR A 126 -6.79 -30.66 4.56
C THR A 126 -6.80 -29.13 4.64
N LEU A 127 -5.83 -28.47 3.99
CA LEU A 127 -5.79 -27.00 3.96
C LEU A 127 -6.94 -26.43 3.12
N VAL A 128 -7.27 -27.08 2.01
CA VAL A 128 -8.39 -26.68 1.15
C VAL A 128 -9.71 -26.77 1.92
N GLU A 129 -9.99 -27.89 2.58
CA GLU A 129 -11.20 -28.10 3.37
C GLU A 129 -11.35 -27.07 4.50
N LEU A 130 -10.26 -26.71 5.17
CA LEU A 130 -10.24 -25.69 6.23
C LEU A 130 -10.42 -24.26 5.67
N ALA A 131 -9.85 -23.97 4.49
CA ALA A 131 -9.85 -22.64 3.88
C ALA A 131 -11.13 -22.31 3.11
N GLU A 132 -11.83 -23.30 2.56
CA GLU A 132 -13.06 -23.12 1.78
C GLU A 132 -14.12 -22.24 2.45
N PRO A 133 -14.59 -22.54 3.69
CA PRO A 133 -15.62 -21.73 4.34
C PRO A 133 -15.13 -20.33 4.66
N TYR A 134 -13.84 -20.16 4.96
CA TYR A 134 -13.23 -18.86 5.18
C TYR A 134 -13.25 -18.03 3.89
N LEU A 135 -12.82 -18.61 2.78
CA LEU A 135 -12.69 -17.92 1.50
C LEU A 135 -14.05 -17.46 0.97
N ARG A 136 -15.11 -18.28 1.12
CA ARG A 136 -16.48 -17.91 0.75
C ARG A 136 -16.96 -16.66 1.48
N ILE A 137 -16.77 -16.60 2.79
CA ILE A 137 -17.25 -15.49 3.62
C ILE A 137 -16.41 -14.23 3.35
N VAL A 138 -15.09 -14.37 3.32
CA VAL A 138 -14.17 -13.24 3.09
C VAL A 138 -14.36 -12.62 1.70
N GLY A 139 -14.70 -13.42 0.68
CA GLY A 139 -15.01 -12.91 -0.66
C GLY A 139 -16.10 -11.83 -0.66
N PHE A 140 -17.17 -12.02 0.11
CA PHE A 140 -18.23 -11.00 0.24
C PHE A 140 -17.76 -9.73 0.95
N SER A 141 -16.84 -9.84 1.91
CA SER A 141 -16.28 -8.70 2.65
C SER A 141 -15.59 -7.69 1.72
N TYR A 142 -15.00 -8.17 0.62
CA TYR A 142 -14.29 -7.34 -0.35
C TYR A 142 -15.20 -6.43 -1.18
N ILE A 143 -16.48 -6.76 -1.33
CA ILE A 143 -17.47 -5.86 -1.93
C ILE A 143 -17.56 -4.59 -1.08
N PHE A 144 -17.77 -4.75 0.23
CA PHE A 144 -17.87 -3.62 1.16
C PHE A 144 -16.54 -2.86 1.28
N ASN A 145 -15.42 -3.59 1.38
CA ASN A 145 -14.10 -2.98 1.50
C ASN A 145 -13.69 -2.18 0.26
N SER A 146 -13.99 -2.66 -0.95
CA SER A 146 -13.62 -1.94 -2.17
C SER A 146 -14.37 -0.60 -2.27
N LEU A 147 -15.67 -0.61 -1.97
CA LEU A 147 -16.49 0.60 -1.98
C LEU A 147 -16.09 1.59 -0.88
N SER A 148 -15.85 1.12 0.35
CA SER A 148 -15.36 1.98 1.43
C SER A 148 -13.98 2.57 1.10
N SER A 149 -13.08 1.76 0.53
CA SER A 149 -11.71 2.18 0.18
C SER A 149 -11.68 3.28 -0.89
N ILE A 150 -12.55 3.21 -1.90
CA ILE A 150 -12.68 4.27 -2.91
C ILE A 150 -13.17 5.57 -2.25
N TYR A 151 -14.15 5.50 -1.36
CA TYR A 151 -14.67 6.67 -0.67
C TYR A 151 -13.65 7.29 0.31
N ILE A 152 -12.95 6.46 1.09
CA ILE A 152 -11.88 6.90 1.99
C ILE A 152 -10.73 7.52 1.18
N GLY A 153 -10.40 6.91 0.03
CA GLY A 153 -9.43 7.45 -0.91
C GLY A 153 -9.80 8.85 -1.38
N MET A 154 -11.06 9.07 -1.75
CA MET A 154 -11.56 10.39 -2.09
C MET A 154 -11.42 11.40 -0.94
N GLN A 155 -11.83 11.02 0.27
CA GLN A 155 -11.71 11.89 1.45
C GLN A 155 -10.26 12.30 1.70
N ARG A 156 -9.31 11.38 1.52
CA ARG A 156 -7.87 11.69 1.56
C ARG A 156 -7.48 12.68 0.47
N SER A 157 -7.95 12.50 -0.76
CA SER A 157 -7.63 13.37 -1.91
C SER A 157 -8.25 14.77 -1.81
N ILE A 158 -9.28 14.97 -1.00
CA ILE A 158 -9.85 16.29 -0.67
C ILE A 158 -9.33 16.86 0.66
N GLU A 159 -8.13 16.44 1.08
CA GLU A 159 -7.43 16.90 2.30
C GLU A 159 -8.11 16.55 3.64
N ASN A 160 -8.93 15.48 3.66
CA ASN A 160 -9.54 14.94 4.88
C ASN A 160 -9.07 13.50 5.20
N PRO A 161 -7.76 13.24 5.37
CA PRO A 161 -7.26 11.90 5.68
C PRO A 161 -7.61 11.46 7.11
N ARG A 162 -8.00 12.37 8.01
CA ARG A 162 -8.43 12.00 9.38
C ARG A 162 -9.66 11.09 9.37
N PHE A 163 -10.55 11.28 8.40
CA PHE A 163 -11.72 10.44 8.24
C PHE A 163 -11.34 8.96 8.05
N GLY A 164 -10.46 8.67 7.10
CA GLY A 164 -9.98 7.30 6.85
C GLY A 164 -9.32 6.67 8.06
N MET A 165 -8.55 7.45 8.82
CA MET A 165 -7.91 6.99 10.05
C MET A 165 -8.93 6.54 11.10
N ILE A 166 -9.98 7.33 11.34
CA ILE A 166 -11.05 6.99 12.31
C ILE A 166 -11.80 5.75 11.83
N VAL A 167 -12.14 5.69 10.54
CA VAL A 167 -12.87 4.56 9.95
C VAL A 167 -12.08 3.25 10.08
N PHE A 168 -10.78 3.26 9.74
CA PHE A 168 -9.94 2.07 9.91
C PHE A 168 -9.69 1.72 11.37
N ALA A 169 -9.59 2.70 12.28
CA ALA A 169 -9.46 2.42 13.71
C ALA A 169 -10.72 1.73 14.28
N ILE A 170 -11.91 2.20 13.91
CA ILE A 170 -13.18 1.55 14.28
C ILE A 170 -13.24 0.14 13.69
N SER A 171 -12.93 -0.01 12.40
CA SER A 171 -12.89 -1.31 11.72
C SER A 171 -11.94 -2.28 12.40
N MET A 172 -10.74 -1.82 12.79
CA MET A 172 -9.76 -2.60 13.54
C MET A 172 -10.30 -3.08 14.88
N LEU A 173 -10.86 -2.18 15.68
CA LEU A 173 -11.43 -2.53 16.98
C LEU A 173 -12.58 -3.53 16.85
N CYS A 174 -13.49 -3.31 15.90
CA CYS A 174 -14.58 -4.24 15.61
C CYS A 174 -14.05 -5.61 15.18
N ASN A 175 -13.03 -5.65 14.33
CA ASN A 175 -12.42 -6.89 13.87
C ASN A 175 -11.74 -7.65 15.01
N THR A 176 -10.89 -6.99 15.81
CA THR A 176 -10.16 -7.64 16.92
C THR A 176 -11.13 -8.17 17.98
N LEU A 177 -12.16 -7.40 18.34
CA LEU A 177 -13.20 -7.85 19.27
C LEU A 177 -14.02 -9.01 18.67
N GLY A 178 -14.39 -8.90 17.39
CA GLY A 178 -15.09 -9.95 16.66
C GLY A 178 -14.30 -11.26 16.62
N ASN A 179 -13.00 -11.18 16.33
CA ASN A 179 -12.10 -12.32 16.35
C ASN A 179 -12.06 -12.97 17.73
N TYR A 180 -11.86 -12.17 18.78
CA TYR A 180 -11.78 -12.70 20.15
C TYR A 180 -13.05 -13.46 20.54
N VAL A 181 -14.22 -12.94 20.16
CA VAL A 181 -15.52 -13.54 20.50
C VAL A 181 -15.81 -14.76 19.63
N LEU A 182 -15.66 -14.66 18.30
CA LEU A 182 -16.09 -15.66 17.34
C LEU A 182 -15.09 -16.80 17.15
N ILE A 183 -13.79 -16.52 17.23
CA ILE A 183 -12.76 -17.56 17.12
C ILE A 183 -12.81 -18.48 18.35
N PHE A 184 -12.79 -17.88 19.55
CA PHE A 184 -12.66 -18.63 20.81
C PHE A 184 -13.99 -19.00 21.48
N GLY A 185 -15.13 -18.62 20.89
CA GLY A 185 -16.46 -18.95 21.45
C GLY A 185 -16.69 -18.31 22.82
N LYS A 186 -16.49 -17.00 22.92
CA LYS A 186 -16.74 -16.23 24.15
C LYS A 186 -18.15 -15.62 24.14
N LEU A 187 -18.61 -15.13 25.28
CA LEU A 187 -19.94 -14.51 25.45
C LEU A 187 -21.14 -15.43 25.13
N GLY A 188 -20.98 -16.75 25.32
CA GLY A 188 -22.05 -17.73 25.11
C GLY A 188 -22.23 -18.16 23.64
N LEU A 189 -21.35 -17.71 22.74
CA LEU A 189 -21.33 -18.14 21.33
C LEU A 189 -20.45 -19.39 21.16
N PRO A 190 -20.75 -20.26 20.18
CA PRO A 190 -19.88 -21.40 19.85
C PRO A 190 -18.55 -20.93 19.26
N ALA A 191 -17.48 -21.68 19.50
CA ALA A 191 -16.17 -21.43 18.88
C ALA A 191 -16.22 -21.79 17.40
N LEU A 192 -16.19 -20.78 16.52
CA LEU A 192 -16.27 -20.96 15.06
C LEU A 192 -14.88 -21.11 14.41
N GLY A 193 -13.80 -21.02 15.19
CA GLY A 193 -12.43 -21.19 14.70
C GLY A 193 -12.12 -20.26 13.52
N ILE A 194 -11.61 -20.84 12.42
CA ILE A 194 -11.24 -20.11 11.20
C ILE A 194 -12.45 -19.36 10.61
N THR A 195 -13.64 -20.00 10.59
CA THR A 195 -14.86 -19.37 10.08
C THR A 195 -15.25 -18.15 10.93
N GLY A 196 -14.97 -18.19 12.24
CA GLY A 196 -15.14 -17.06 13.13
C GLY A 196 -14.29 -15.85 12.74
N ALA A 197 -13.03 -16.08 12.34
CA ALA A 197 -12.16 -15.03 11.82
C ALA A 197 -12.70 -14.42 10.52
N ALA A 198 -13.20 -15.25 9.59
CA ALA A 198 -13.82 -14.77 8.36
C ALA A 198 -15.04 -13.86 8.61
N VAL A 199 -15.91 -14.27 9.54
CA VAL A 199 -17.11 -13.51 9.91
C VAL A 199 -16.75 -12.20 10.61
N ALA A 200 -15.76 -12.21 11.51
CA ALA A 200 -15.26 -11.01 12.15
C ALA A 200 -14.73 -9.98 11.13
N THR A 201 -14.02 -10.46 10.10
CA THR A 201 -13.57 -9.63 8.98
C THR A 201 -14.72 -9.12 8.13
N LEU A 202 -15.74 -9.92 7.86
CA LEU A 202 -16.95 -9.44 7.16
C LEU A 202 -17.65 -8.33 7.94
N LEU A 203 -17.88 -8.55 9.24
CA LEU A 203 -18.56 -7.58 10.10
C LEU A 203 -17.78 -6.26 10.18
N SER A 204 -16.46 -6.31 10.32
CA SER A 204 -15.64 -5.09 10.36
C SER A 204 -15.71 -4.30 9.05
N ARG A 205 -15.70 -4.98 7.88
CA ARG A 205 -15.87 -4.31 6.58
C ARG A 205 -17.28 -3.76 6.37
N VAL A 206 -18.31 -4.42 6.90
CA VAL A 206 -19.67 -3.87 6.90
C VAL A 206 -19.74 -2.61 7.77
N VAL A 207 -19.15 -2.63 8.98
CA VAL A 207 -19.08 -1.43 9.83
C VAL A 207 -18.33 -0.30 9.12
N GLU A 208 -17.18 -0.60 8.52
CA GLU A 208 -16.38 0.34 7.73
C GLU A 208 -17.22 0.99 6.63
N PHE A 209 -17.95 0.19 5.86
CA PHE A 209 -18.85 0.65 4.81
C PHE A 209 -19.99 1.52 5.35
N VAL A 210 -20.65 1.10 6.43
CA VAL A 210 -21.76 1.85 7.04
C VAL A 210 -21.28 3.21 7.57
N VAL A 211 -20.13 3.26 8.23
CA VAL A 211 -19.54 4.52 8.71
C VAL A 211 -19.12 5.41 7.53
N ALA A 212 -18.49 4.83 6.50
CA ALA A 212 -18.10 5.53 5.29
C ALA A 212 -19.29 6.21 4.59
N PHE A 213 -20.34 5.44 4.31
CA PHE A 213 -21.51 5.91 3.56
C PHE A 213 -22.42 6.80 4.40
N SER A 214 -22.58 6.53 5.71
CA SER A 214 -23.35 7.43 6.59
C SER A 214 -22.73 8.82 6.71
N TYR A 215 -21.39 8.90 6.73
CA TYR A 215 -20.69 10.18 6.63
C TYR A 215 -20.88 10.83 5.26
N ALA A 216 -20.86 10.04 4.18
CA ALA A 216 -21.05 10.54 2.83
C ALA A 216 -22.37 11.28 2.61
N PHE A 217 -23.47 10.79 3.21
CA PHE A 217 -24.76 11.46 3.14
C PHE A 217 -24.85 12.73 3.99
N ARG A 218 -23.98 12.90 4.99
CA ARG A 218 -23.96 14.06 5.91
C ARG A 218 -22.90 15.09 5.56
N CYS A 219 -21.91 14.74 4.75
CA CYS A 219 -20.78 15.60 4.43
C CYS A 219 -21.23 16.79 3.55
N ARG A 220 -21.26 17.99 4.13
CA ARG A 220 -21.56 19.23 3.40
C ARG A 220 -20.43 19.69 2.48
N THR A 221 -19.18 19.34 2.80
CA THR A 221 -18.01 19.73 2.01
C THR A 221 -18.00 19.06 0.65
N MET A 222 -18.49 17.82 0.54
CA MET A 222 -18.49 17.06 -0.70
C MET A 222 -19.85 16.32 -0.85
N PRO A 223 -20.91 17.03 -1.27
CA PRO A 223 -22.22 16.40 -1.42
C PRO A 223 -22.20 15.39 -2.58
N LEU A 224 -22.78 14.22 -2.35
CA LEU A 224 -22.91 13.19 -3.38
C LEU A 224 -23.94 13.60 -4.44
N MET A 225 -23.47 13.84 -5.65
CA MET A 225 -24.31 14.22 -6.79
C MET A 225 -24.75 12.95 -7.54
N LYS A 226 -25.97 12.48 -7.28
CA LYS A 226 -26.51 11.23 -7.85
C LYS A 226 -26.36 11.13 -9.36
N HIS A 227 -26.63 12.21 -10.11
CA HIS A 227 -26.54 12.19 -11.57
C HIS A 227 -25.09 11.99 -12.04
N ALA A 228 -24.12 12.64 -11.40
CA ALA A 228 -22.71 12.57 -11.75
C ALA A 228 -22.10 11.20 -11.42
N ILE A 229 -22.55 10.58 -10.32
CA ILE A 229 -22.11 9.25 -9.90
C ILE A 229 -22.67 8.16 -10.84
N LEU A 230 -23.97 8.23 -11.17
CA LEU A 230 -24.65 7.21 -11.97
C LEU A 230 -24.38 7.35 -13.48
N ARG A 231 -24.05 8.56 -13.95
CA ARG A 231 -23.77 8.84 -15.37
C ARG A 231 -22.50 9.69 -15.50
N PRO A 232 -21.32 9.10 -15.28
CA PRO A 232 -20.06 9.85 -15.27
C PRO A 232 -19.57 10.29 -16.65
N GLY A 233 -20.14 9.73 -17.73
CA GLY A 233 -19.79 10.05 -19.11
C GLY A 233 -18.55 9.29 -19.61
N MET A 234 -18.53 9.00 -20.92
CA MET A 234 -17.48 8.20 -21.55
C MET A 234 -16.12 8.91 -21.53
N ASP A 235 -16.11 10.25 -21.63
CA ASP A 235 -14.86 11.02 -21.59
C ASP A 235 -14.16 10.92 -20.24
N MET A 236 -14.93 11.01 -19.15
CA MET A 236 -14.38 10.83 -17.80
C MET A 236 -13.91 9.40 -17.59
N LEU A 237 -14.63 8.40 -18.11
CA LEU A 237 -14.19 7.00 -18.07
C LEU A 237 -12.86 6.80 -18.80
N ARG A 238 -12.71 7.39 -19.99
CA ARG A 238 -11.48 7.30 -20.79
C ARG A 238 -10.31 7.99 -20.08
N LYS A 239 -10.53 9.16 -19.46
CA LYS A 239 -9.54 9.82 -18.60
C LYS A 239 -9.19 8.94 -17.39
N PHE A 240 -10.20 8.41 -16.69
CA PHE A 240 -10.02 7.54 -15.53
C PHE A 240 -9.13 6.35 -15.85
N LEU A 241 -9.41 5.63 -16.94
CA LEU A 241 -8.64 4.47 -17.37
C LEU A 241 -7.22 4.86 -17.80
N ARG A 242 -7.07 5.99 -18.52
CA ARG A 242 -5.75 6.49 -18.94
C ARG A 242 -4.82 6.77 -17.76
N TYR A 243 -5.34 7.25 -16.63
CA TYR A 243 -4.53 7.55 -15.44
C TYR A 243 -4.45 6.38 -14.45
N SER A 244 -5.50 5.56 -14.32
CA SER A 244 -5.54 4.47 -13.34
C SER A 244 -4.93 3.17 -13.84
N ALA A 245 -5.02 2.86 -15.14
CA ALA A 245 -4.45 1.63 -15.69
C ALA A 245 -2.92 1.58 -15.58
N PRO A 246 -2.16 2.65 -15.90
CA PRO A 246 -0.70 2.64 -15.70
C PRO A 246 -0.31 2.47 -14.23
N VAL A 247 -1.08 3.04 -13.31
CA VAL A 247 -0.85 2.87 -11.87
C VAL A 247 -1.09 1.42 -11.44
N LEU A 248 -2.17 0.79 -11.91
CA LEU A 248 -2.44 -0.62 -11.63
C LEU A 248 -1.36 -1.55 -12.20
N ILE A 249 -0.89 -1.29 -13.42
CA ILE A 249 0.23 -2.03 -14.03
C ILE A 249 1.50 -1.81 -13.21
N ASN A 250 1.73 -0.57 -12.75
CA ASN A 250 2.89 -0.23 -11.94
C ASN A 250 2.91 -1.00 -10.63
N GLU A 251 1.81 -1.02 -9.88
CA GLU A 251 1.69 -1.78 -8.63
C GLU A 251 1.79 -3.29 -8.83
N THR A 252 1.21 -3.81 -9.91
CA THR A 252 1.30 -5.24 -10.25
C THR A 252 2.74 -5.65 -10.57
N LEU A 253 3.43 -4.90 -11.43
CA LEU A 253 4.82 -5.16 -11.79
C LEU A 253 5.77 -4.97 -10.61
N TRP A 254 5.50 -4.00 -9.74
CA TRP A 254 6.28 -3.76 -8.54
C TRP A 254 6.09 -4.92 -7.54
N GLY A 255 4.85 -5.31 -7.25
CA GLY A 255 4.55 -6.40 -6.33
C GLY A 255 5.12 -7.74 -6.80
N THR A 256 4.95 -8.06 -8.08
CA THR A 256 5.53 -9.29 -8.67
C THR A 256 7.06 -9.25 -8.69
N GLY A 257 7.66 -8.11 -9.02
CA GLY A 257 9.11 -7.94 -9.00
C GLY A 257 9.70 -8.10 -7.58
N PHE A 258 9.02 -7.59 -6.55
CA PHE A 258 9.44 -7.77 -5.17
C PHE A 258 9.31 -9.24 -4.72
N SER A 259 8.26 -9.95 -5.14
CA SER A 259 8.14 -11.39 -4.90
C SER A 259 9.26 -12.21 -5.54
N MET A 260 9.77 -11.79 -6.71
CA MET A 260 10.90 -12.46 -7.35
C MET A 260 12.19 -12.40 -6.52
N ILE A 261 12.37 -11.39 -5.67
CA ILE A 261 13.52 -11.31 -4.76
C ILE A 261 13.55 -12.53 -3.83
N THR A 262 12.40 -12.89 -3.25
CA THR A 262 12.30 -14.08 -2.38
C THR A 262 12.55 -15.37 -3.15
N VAL A 263 12.09 -15.47 -4.40
CA VAL A 263 12.35 -16.63 -5.27
C VAL A 263 13.86 -16.79 -5.53
N ILE A 264 14.56 -15.70 -5.84
CA ILE A 264 16.02 -15.73 -6.07
C ILE A 264 16.73 -16.19 -4.80
N MET A 265 16.37 -15.65 -3.63
CA MET A 265 16.94 -16.09 -2.34
C MET A 265 16.65 -17.57 -2.04
N GLY A 266 15.49 -18.08 -2.46
CA GLY A 266 15.11 -19.49 -2.37
C GLY A 266 16.06 -20.45 -3.07
N HIS A 267 16.60 -20.04 -4.22
CA HIS A 267 17.50 -20.85 -5.03
C HIS A 267 18.99 -20.68 -4.69
N MET A 268 19.34 -19.83 -3.71
CA MET A 268 20.72 -19.65 -3.25
C MET A 268 21.16 -20.74 -2.25
N ALA A 269 22.47 -20.93 -2.10
CA ALA A 269 23.02 -21.79 -1.07
C ALA A 269 22.73 -21.22 0.34
N ASN A 270 22.43 -22.09 1.32
CA ASN A 270 21.99 -21.70 2.67
C ASN A 270 20.71 -20.82 2.66
N SER A 271 19.79 -21.13 1.76
CA SER A 271 18.53 -20.38 1.59
C SER A 271 17.66 -20.33 2.84
N SER A 272 17.70 -21.35 3.71
CA SER A 272 16.92 -21.38 4.95
C SER A 272 17.27 -20.21 5.89
N ASP A 273 18.56 -20.01 6.17
CA ASP A 273 19.03 -18.94 7.06
C ASP A 273 18.82 -17.56 6.42
N LEU A 274 19.04 -17.45 5.10
CA LEU A 274 18.88 -16.21 4.35
C LEU A 274 17.42 -15.75 4.30
N ILE A 275 16.49 -16.66 4.01
CA ILE A 275 15.05 -16.34 3.94
C ILE A 275 14.49 -16.04 5.34
N ALA A 276 14.93 -16.76 6.37
CA ALA A 276 14.54 -16.47 7.75
C ALA A 276 14.98 -15.06 8.16
N ALA A 277 16.23 -14.70 7.87
CA ALA A 277 16.77 -13.36 8.09
C ALA A 277 15.99 -12.29 7.30
N TYR A 278 15.73 -12.54 6.01
CA TYR A 278 14.99 -11.63 5.13
C TYR A 278 13.56 -11.40 5.61
N THR A 279 12.87 -12.44 6.09
CA THR A 279 11.50 -12.33 6.57
C THR A 279 11.43 -11.47 7.83
N LEU A 280 12.35 -11.70 8.78
CA LEU A 280 12.41 -10.90 10.01
C LEU A 280 12.76 -9.44 9.71
N ALA A 281 13.83 -9.20 8.94
CA ALA A 281 14.26 -7.85 8.59
C ALA A 281 13.20 -7.12 7.75
N GLY A 282 12.61 -7.79 6.77
CA GLY A 282 11.59 -7.23 5.88
C GLY A 282 10.29 -6.85 6.60
N ASN A 283 9.91 -7.54 7.67
CA ASN A 283 8.75 -7.14 8.48
C ASN A 283 8.99 -5.82 9.22
N ILE A 284 10.23 -5.56 9.66
CA ILE A 284 10.61 -4.29 10.30
C ILE A 284 10.65 -3.18 9.24
N ASP A 285 11.24 -3.44 8.08
CA ASP A 285 11.26 -2.49 6.97
C ASP A 285 9.83 -2.12 6.52
N LYS A 286 8.90 -3.07 6.45
CA LYS A 286 7.48 -2.80 6.17
C LYS A 286 6.84 -1.81 7.15
N LEU A 287 7.20 -1.86 8.44
CA LEU A 287 6.70 -0.91 9.43
C LEU A 287 7.26 0.49 9.17
N MET A 288 8.56 0.61 8.87
CA MET A 288 9.21 1.90 8.60
C MET A 288 8.73 2.52 7.28
N THR A 289 8.59 1.71 6.24
CA THR A 289 8.12 2.13 4.91
C THR A 289 6.66 2.57 4.89
N SER A 290 5.84 2.10 5.85
CA SER A 290 4.48 2.64 6.05
C SER A 290 4.47 4.17 6.27
N GLY A 291 5.50 4.68 6.94
CA GLY A 291 5.76 6.11 7.15
C GLY A 291 6.08 6.84 5.85
N VAL A 292 6.95 6.24 5.02
CA VAL A 292 7.33 6.73 3.70
C VAL A 292 6.11 6.85 2.79
N PHE A 293 5.29 5.80 2.69
CA PHE A 293 4.06 5.83 1.87
C PHE A 293 3.05 6.86 2.38
N GLY A 294 2.98 7.10 3.68
CA GLY A 294 2.11 8.15 4.25
C GLY A 294 2.50 9.55 3.81
N ILE A 295 3.81 9.87 3.78
CA ILE A 295 4.30 11.14 3.23
C ILE A 295 4.05 11.21 1.72
N ALA A 296 4.40 10.16 0.97
CA ALA A 296 4.21 10.14 -0.47
C ALA A 296 2.75 10.38 -0.87
N ALA A 297 1.80 9.75 -0.16
CA ALA A 297 0.37 9.97 -0.38
C ALA A 297 -0.05 11.43 -0.09
N ALA A 298 0.44 12.03 1.01
CA ALA A 298 0.15 13.44 1.32
C ALA A 298 0.73 14.40 0.28
N VAL A 299 1.95 14.14 -0.20
CA VAL A 299 2.58 14.90 -1.29
C VAL A 299 1.76 14.80 -2.57
N SER A 300 1.25 13.62 -2.91
CA SER A 300 0.38 13.43 -4.09
C SER A 300 -0.84 14.34 -4.06
N VAL A 301 -1.49 14.46 -2.89
CA VAL A 301 -2.66 15.33 -2.71
C VAL A 301 -2.29 16.80 -2.82
N ILE A 302 -1.20 17.24 -2.19
CA ILE A 302 -0.75 18.65 -2.23
C ILE A 302 -0.37 19.05 -3.65
N VAL A 303 0.44 18.23 -4.33
CA VAL A 303 0.90 18.50 -5.69
C VAL A 303 -0.29 18.52 -6.66
N GLY A 304 -1.19 17.54 -6.58
CA GLY A 304 -2.39 17.51 -7.42
C GLY A 304 -3.26 18.75 -7.21
N LYS A 305 -3.51 19.13 -5.95
CA LYS A 305 -4.29 20.33 -5.64
C LYS A 305 -3.65 21.60 -6.21
N GLU A 306 -2.35 21.81 -6.04
CA GLU A 306 -1.65 23.00 -6.53
C GLU A 306 -1.61 23.10 -8.08
N ILE A 307 -1.63 21.95 -8.77
CA ILE A 307 -1.80 21.93 -10.23
C ILE A 307 -3.22 22.35 -10.59
N GLY A 308 -4.22 21.80 -9.89
CA GLY A 308 -5.63 22.13 -10.09
C GLY A 308 -5.99 23.60 -9.84
N THR A 309 -5.27 24.28 -8.94
CA THR A 309 -5.45 25.73 -8.70
C THR A 309 -4.82 26.61 -9.79
N GLY A 310 -4.06 26.03 -10.72
CA GLY A 310 -3.40 26.73 -11.83
C GLY A 310 -2.01 27.31 -11.49
N ASN A 311 -1.44 27.00 -10.32
CA ASN A 311 -0.15 27.52 -9.86
C ASN A 311 1.06 26.75 -10.44
N LEU A 312 1.14 26.61 -11.77
CA LEU A 312 2.10 25.73 -12.44
C LEU A 312 3.58 26.10 -12.14
N LYS A 313 3.89 27.40 -12.00
CA LYS A 313 5.25 27.86 -11.66
C LYS A 313 5.61 27.57 -10.19
N GLY A 314 4.65 27.65 -9.28
CA GLY A 314 4.84 27.32 -7.86
C GLY A 314 4.99 25.82 -7.63
N VAL A 315 4.23 25.00 -8.35
CA VAL A 315 4.21 23.54 -8.27
C VAL A 315 5.61 22.93 -8.42
N TYR A 316 6.44 23.46 -9.33
CA TYR A 316 7.81 22.97 -9.50
C TYR A 316 8.65 23.11 -8.22
N ASN A 317 8.60 24.28 -7.57
CA ASN A 317 9.32 24.53 -6.33
C ASN A 317 8.74 23.74 -5.16
N ILE A 318 7.42 23.58 -5.13
CA ILE A 318 6.69 22.77 -4.13
C ILE A 318 7.14 21.31 -4.24
N GLY A 319 7.17 20.73 -5.44
CA GLY A 319 7.62 19.35 -5.66
C GLY A 319 9.05 19.12 -5.15
N ARG A 320 9.97 20.05 -5.43
CA ARG A 320 11.36 19.97 -4.91
C ARG A 320 11.43 20.07 -3.39
N ALA A 321 10.67 21.00 -2.80
CA ALA A 321 10.60 21.14 -1.35
C ALA A 321 10.06 19.87 -0.70
N LEU A 322 8.98 19.31 -1.23
CA LEU A 322 8.36 18.09 -0.73
C LEU A 322 9.29 16.87 -0.82
N CYS A 323 9.97 16.67 -1.96
CA CYS A 323 10.97 15.60 -2.09
C CYS A 323 12.15 15.77 -1.10
N PHE A 324 12.63 17.00 -0.90
CA PHE A 324 13.66 17.27 0.09
C PHE A 324 13.18 16.98 1.52
N THR A 325 11.96 17.36 1.86
CA THR A 325 11.38 17.05 3.18
C THR A 325 11.19 15.55 3.38
N ALA A 326 10.84 14.80 2.33
CA ALA A 326 10.75 13.35 2.41
C ALA A 326 12.13 12.71 2.61
N PHE A 327 13.17 13.20 1.95
CA PHE A 327 14.55 12.76 2.20
C PHE A 327 14.98 13.02 3.65
N ALA A 328 14.72 14.22 4.17
CA ALA A 328 15.01 14.57 5.57
C ALA A 328 14.22 13.71 6.57
N PHE A 329 12.93 13.46 6.30
CA PHE A 329 12.13 12.52 7.10
C PHE A 329 12.67 11.09 7.01
N GLY A 330 13.15 10.67 5.84
CA GLY A 330 13.81 9.39 5.65
C GLY A 330 15.08 9.25 6.48
N ILE A 331 15.88 10.31 6.65
CA ILE A 331 17.02 10.28 7.58
C ILE A 331 16.55 10.02 9.02
N VAL A 332 15.48 10.69 9.46
CA VAL A 332 14.91 10.47 10.79
C VAL A 332 14.39 9.04 10.95
N LEU A 333 13.70 8.50 9.93
CA LEU A 333 13.23 7.12 9.94
C LEU A 333 14.39 6.10 9.93
N GLY A 334 15.45 6.33 9.15
CA GLY A 334 16.61 5.44 9.11
C GLY A 334 17.36 5.43 10.45
N LEU A 335 17.49 6.59 11.10
CA LEU A 335 18.00 6.68 12.47
C LEU A 335 17.08 5.97 13.48
N ALA A 336 15.76 6.12 13.34
CA ALA A 336 14.79 5.42 14.17
C ALA A 336 14.86 3.90 13.98
N GLU A 337 15.01 3.41 12.76
CA GLU A 337 15.18 2.00 12.46
C GLU A 337 16.49 1.46 13.04
N TYR A 338 17.60 2.17 12.85
CA TYR A 338 18.89 1.79 13.41
C TYR A 338 18.86 1.73 14.94
N THR A 339 18.26 2.74 15.58
CA THR A 339 18.12 2.77 17.04
C THR A 339 17.20 1.67 17.55
N MET A 340 16.08 1.39 16.87
CA MET A 340 15.20 0.25 17.16
C MET A 340 15.95 -1.08 17.01
N PHE A 341 16.80 -1.20 16.00
CA PHE A 341 17.61 -2.39 15.78
C PHE A 341 18.56 -2.66 16.96
N VAL A 342 19.31 -1.63 17.39
CA VAL A 342 20.28 -1.76 18.49
C VAL A 342 19.62 -1.97 19.85
N THR A 343 18.50 -1.28 20.11
CA THR A 343 17.88 -1.25 21.45
C THR A 343 16.84 -2.34 21.69
N LEU A 344 16.10 -2.76 20.65
CA LEU A 344 14.99 -3.68 20.78
C LEU A 344 15.23 -4.98 20.01
N MET A 345 15.59 -4.90 18.74
CA MET A 345 15.65 -6.10 17.89
C MET A 345 16.78 -7.05 18.29
N ARG A 346 18.00 -6.52 18.40
CA ARG A 346 19.18 -7.32 18.74
C ARG A 346 19.10 -7.97 20.14
N PRO A 347 18.74 -7.25 21.23
CA PRO A 347 18.72 -7.86 22.56
C PRO A 347 17.45 -8.66 22.88
N PHE A 348 16.28 -8.32 22.32
CA PHE A 348 15.02 -8.95 22.71
C PHE A 348 14.40 -9.81 21.61
N VAL A 349 14.35 -9.32 20.38
CA VAL A 349 13.58 -9.99 19.32
C VAL A 349 14.35 -11.15 18.70
N MET A 350 15.62 -10.96 18.33
CA MET A 350 16.43 -12.01 17.71
C MET A 350 16.59 -13.27 18.58
N PRO A 351 16.84 -13.18 19.90
CA PRO A 351 16.93 -14.36 20.76
C PRO A 351 15.60 -15.14 20.89
N LEU A 352 14.46 -14.46 20.79
CA LEU A 352 13.14 -15.11 20.86
C LEU A 352 12.87 -16.01 19.64
N PHE A 353 13.44 -15.67 18.48
CA PHE A 353 13.27 -16.46 17.25
C PHE A 353 14.20 -17.67 17.15
N SER A 354 15.05 -17.92 18.15
CA SER A 354 16.01 -19.05 18.16
C SER A 354 16.79 -19.20 16.84
N LEU A 355 17.17 -18.07 16.25
CA LEU A 355 17.85 -18.05 14.95
C LEU A 355 19.23 -18.69 15.07
N SER A 356 19.69 -19.31 13.98
CA SER A 356 21.09 -19.72 13.86
C SER A 356 21.99 -18.48 13.93
N ALA A 357 23.23 -18.65 14.40
CA ALA A 357 24.20 -17.55 14.45
C ALA A 357 24.44 -16.90 13.06
N VAL A 358 24.28 -17.68 11.99
CA VAL A 358 24.36 -17.21 10.61
C VAL A 358 23.15 -16.34 10.24
N ALA A 359 21.93 -16.80 10.55
CA ALA A 359 20.72 -16.06 10.27
C ALA A 359 20.65 -14.73 11.08
N GLU A 360 21.08 -14.73 12.34
CA GLU A 360 21.17 -13.51 13.15
C GLU A 360 22.13 -12.48 12.53
N ARG A 361 23.30 -12.94 12.07
CA ARG A 361 24.29 -12.08 11.40
C ARG A 361 23.73 -11.50 10.10
N LEU A 362 23.09 -12.32 9.26
CA LEU A 362 22.47 -11.88 8.01
C LEU A 362 21.34 -10.88 8.26
N CYS A 363 20.48 -11.14 9.24
CA CYS A 363 19.40 -10.23 9.60
C CYS A 363 19.94 -8.87 10.07
N SER A 364 21.03 -8.88 10.84
CA SER A 364 21.71 -7.66 11.29
C SER A 364 22.26 -6.84 10.11
N VAL A 365 22.89 -7.50 9.13
CA VAL A 365 23.39 -6.85 7.92
C VAL A 365 22.23 -6.27 7.10
N MET A 366 21.14 -7.02 6.91
CA MET A 366 19.96 -6.54 6.17
C MET A 366 19.32 -5.31 6.83
N LEU A 367 19.15 -5.31 8.16
CA LEU A 367 18.59 -4.17 8.88
C LEU A 367 19.47 -2.91 8.80
N MET A 368 20.79 -3.07 8.85
CA MET A 368 21.70 -1.95 8.57
C MET A 368 21.55 -1.47 7.12
N CYS A 369 21.33 -2.38 6.18
CA CYS A 369 21.12 -2.02 4.78
C CYS A 369 19.82 -1.22 4.59
N TYR A 370 18.71 -1.66 5.19
CA TYR A 370 17.44 -0.93 5.15
C TYR A 370 17.57 0.46 5.79
N ALA A 371 18.15 0.56 6.98
CA ALA A 371 18.33 1.84 7.66
C ALA A 371 19.12 2.87 6.83
N CYS A 372 20.18 2.42 6.15
CA CYS A 372 20.96 3.26 5.23
C CYS A 372 20.21 3.61 3.94
N ALA A 373 19.34 2.72 3.46
CA ALA A 373 18.59 2.91 2.21
C ALA A 373 17.32 3.76 2.37
N ILE A 374 16.71 3.79 3.57
CA ILE A 374 15.45 4.50 3.84
C ILE A 374 15.44 5.95 3.34
N PRO A 375 16.50 6.78 3.50
CA PRO A 375 16.48 8.15 2.99
C PRO A 375 16.26 8.23 1.48
N LEU A 376 16.97 7.38 0.72
CA LEU A 376 16.83 7.27 -0.74
C LEU A 376 15.48 6.64 -1.11
N HIS A 377 15.03 5.65 -0.35
CA HIS A 377 13.71 5.05 -0.54
C HIS A 377 12.61 6.11 -0.35
N SER A 378 12.65 6.89 0.73
CA SER A 378 11.70 7.95 1.04
C SER A 378 11.64 9.01 -0.06
N PHE A 379 12.82 9.44 -0.54
CA PHE A 379 12.94 10.36 -1.65
C PHE A 379 12.34 9.78 -2.95
N SER A 380 12.74 8.57 -3.33
CA SER A 380 12.32 7.94 -4.59
C SER A 380 10.83 7.61 -4.62
N THR A 381 10.28 7.11 -3.51
CA THR A 381 8.85 6.82 -3.38
C THR A 381 8.01 8.10 -3.37
N THR A 382 8.44 9.14 -2.66
CA THR A 382 7.74 10.44 -2.69
C THR A 382 7.78 11.07 -4.07
N MET A 383 8.88 10.92 -4.79
CA MET A 383 8.99 11.43 -6.14
C MET A 383 8.07 10.70 -7.12
N VAL A 384 8.04 9.37 -7.10
CA VAL A 384 7.20 8.57 -8.00
C VAL A 384 5.73 8.64 -7.59
N VAL A 385 5.39 8.20 -6.38
CA VAL A 385 4.01 8.05 -5.89
C VAL A 385 3.41 9.40 -5.48
N GLY A 386 4.23 10.31 -4.94
CA GLY A 386 3.79 11.65 -4.58
C GLY A 386 3.76 12.57 -5.79
N VAL A 387 4.94 13.02 -6.23
CA VAL A 387 5.07 14.13 -7.19
C VAL A 387 4.64 13.74 -8.60
N LEU A 388 5.16 12.66 -9.18
CA LEU A 388 4.84 12.28 -10.56
C LEU A 388 3.39 11.85 -10.72
N ARG A 389 2.89 10.96 -9.84
CA ARG A 389 1.47 10.56 -9.89
C ARG A 389 0.55 11.74 -9.61
N GLY A 390 0.76 12.52 -8.54
CA GLY A 390 -0.04 13.72 -8.27
C GLY A 390 0.04 14.76 -9.39
N GLY A 391 1.18 14.80 -10.08
CA GLY A 391 1.45 15.58 -11.29
C GLY A 391 0.67 15.16 -12.54
N GLY A 392 0.06 13.97 -12.55
CA GLY A 392 -0.58 13.38 -13.72
C GLY A 392 0.39 12.63 -14.65
N ASP A 393 1.69 12.56 -14.34
CA ASP A 393 2.68 11.85 -15.15
C ASP A 393 2.82 10.36 -14.75
N VAL A 394 1.70 9.65 -14.84
CA VAL A 394 1.61 8.24 -14.40
C VAL A 394 2.46 7.30 -15.25
N ASN A 395 2.68 7.60 -16.53
CA ASN A 395 3.51 6.76 -17.41
C ASN A 395 4.98 6.88 -17.05
N ALA A 396 5.50 8.08 -16.81
CA ALA A 396 6.86 8.21 -16.33
C ALA A 396 7.03 7.54 -14.96
N SER A 397 6.01 7.63 -14.09
CA SER A 397 6.02 6.94 -12.79
C SER A 397 6.16 5.42 -12.97
N LEU A 398 5.41 4.81 -13.91
CA LEU A 398 5.49 3.39 -14.25
C LEU A 398 6.91 2.98 -14.68
N PHE A 399 7.53 3.73 -15.61
CA PHE A 399 8.85 3.40 -16.14
C PHE A 399 9.96 3.61 -15.11
N ILE A 400 9.95 4.74 -14.41
CA ILE A 400 10.99 5.07 -13.42
C ILE A 400 10.97 4.10 -12.24
N ASP A 401 9.81 3.55 -11.91
CA ASP A 401 9.65 2.60 -10.82
C ASP A 401 10.03 1.17 -11.22
N ASN A 402 9.55 0.69 -12.38
CA ASN A 402 9.74 -0.71 -12.77
C ASN A 402 11.05 -1.00 -13.49
N VAL A 403 11.59 -0.08 -14.29
CA VAL A 403 12.82 -0.36 -15.06
C VAL A 403 14.02 -0.61 -14.14
N PRO A 404 14.27 0.18 -13.08
CA PRO A 404 15.35 -0.12 -12.12
C PRO A 404 15.19 -1.47 -11.43
N LEU A 405 13.97 -1.86 -11.07
CA LEU A 405 13.68 -3.13 -10.41
C LEU A 405 13.93 -4.32 -11.35
N TRP A 406 13.29 -4.32 -12.52
CA TRP A 406 13.30 -5.46 -13.46
C TRP A 406 14.56 -5.57 -14.30
N CYS A 407 15.17 -4.45 -14.68
CA CYS A 407 16.37 -4.44 -15.53
C CYS A 407 17.66 -4.17 -14.75
N GLY A 408 17.57 -3.65 -13.51
CA GLY A 408 18.73 -3.38 -12.66
C GLY A 408 18.85 -4.37 -11.51
N THR A 409 17.96 -4.25 -10.52
CA THR A 409 18.05 -4.99 -9.26
C THR A 409 17.94 -6.50 -9.46
N LEU A 410 16.89 -7.00 -10.14
CA LEU A 410 16.67 -8.43 -10.30
C LEU A 410 17.79 -9.14 -11.08
N PRO A 411 18.26 -8.63 -12.24
CA PRO A 411 19.40 -9.23 -12.94
C PRO A 411 20.68 -9.21 -12.10
N MET A 412 20.95 -8.12 -11.36
CA MET A 412 22.10 -8.05 -10.46
C MET A 412 22.01 -9.07 -9.33
N MET A 413 20.82 -9.27 -8.76
CA MET A 413 20.60 -10.31 -7.73
C MET A 413 20.81 -11.71 -8.30
N CYS A 414 20.30 -12.01 -9.50
CA CYS A 414 20.55 -13.29 -10.17
C CYS A 414 22.04 -13.51 -10.45
N LEU A 415 22.73 -12.48 -10.96
CA LEU A 415 24.16 -12.57 -11.28
C LEU A 415 25.01 -12.79 -10.02
N LEU A 416 24.80 -11.99 -8.98
CA LEU A 416 25.59 -12.07 -7.75
C LEU A 416 25.23 -13.29 -6.91
N GLY A 417 23.94 -13.62 -6.80
CA GLY A 417 23.45 -14.71 -5.96
C GLY A 417 23.59 -16.10 -6.58
N LEU A 418 23.24 -16.27 -7.86
CA LEU A 418 23.17 -17.61 -8.49
C LEU A 418 24.42 -17.96 -9.29
N VAL A 419 25.00 -16.98 -10.00
CA VAL A 419 26.15 -17.22 -10.89
C VAL A 419 27.47 -17.06 -10.14
N LEU A 420 27.70 -15.87 -9.56
CA LEU A 420 28.96 -15.54 -8.87
C LEU A 420 29.03 -16.09 -7.45
N LYS A 421 27.89 -16.48 -6.87
CA LYS A 421 27.76 -17.04 -5.51
C LYS A 421 28.54 -16.24 -4.48
N VAL A 422 28.38 -14.92 -4.52
CA VAL A 422 29.04 -14.01 -3.57
C VAL A 422 28.57 -14.29 -2.14
N PRO A 423 29.37 -13.91 -1.11
CA PRO A 423 28.94 -14.05 0.28
C PRO A 423 27.57 -13.40 0.52
N ASN A 424 26.73 -14.07 1.31
CA ASN A 424 25.35 -13.66 1.55
C ASN A 424 25.25 -12.24 2.14
N GLU A 425 26.26 -11.79 2.89
CA GLU A 425 26.35 -10.43 3.41
C GLU A 425 26.52 -9.38 2.30
N VAL A 426 27.33 -9.69 1.28
CA VAL A 426 27.53 -8.80 0.11
C VAL A 426 26.26 -8.80 -0.74
N PHE A 427 25.59 -9.94 -0.85
CA PHE A 427 24.31 -10.04 -1.55
C PHE A 427 23.24 -9.11 -0.93
N CYS A 428 23.24 -8.89 0.39
CA CYS A 428 22.31 -7.97 1.06
C CYS A 428 22.42 -6.53 0.55
N LEU A 429 23.60 -6.09 0.07
CA LEU A 429 23.77 -4.76 -0.52
C LEU A 429 22.97 -4.57 -1.82
N CYS A 430 22.60 -5.68 -2.49
CA CYS A 430 21.76 -5.61 -3.69
C CYS A 430 20.39 -5.00 -3.41
N LEU A 431 19.89 -5.10 -2.16
CA LEU A 431 18.63 -4.50 -1.73
C LEU A 431 18.64 -2.97 -1.81
N MET A 432 19.83 -2.34 -1.83
CA MET A 432 19.95 -0.89 -1.99
C MET A 432 19.96 -0.43 -3.46
N ILE A 433 20.32 -1.34 -4.38
CA ILE A 433 20.60 -0.99 -5.80
C ILE A 433 19.39 -0.35 -6.46
N GLU A 434 18.18 -0.84 -6.16
CA GLU A 434 16.93 -0.30 -6.70
C GLU A 434 16.83 1.21 -6.46
N TYR A 435 17.00 1.64 -5.21
CA TYR A 435 16.86 3.03 -4.82
C TYR A 435 17.99 3.91 -5.36
N ILE A 436 19.20 3.35 -5.49
CA ILE A 436 20.36 4.04 -6.06
C ILE A 436 20.15 4.29 -7.56
N ILE A 437 19.61 3.34 -8.31
CA ILE A 437 19.34 3.49 -9.75
C ILE A 437 18.11 4.38 -9.99
N LYS A 438 17.07 4.24 -9.17
CA LYS A 438 15.80 4.97 -9.31
C LYS A 438 15.89 6.46 -8.99
N SER A 439 16.69 6.83 -7.99
CA SER A 439 16.78 8.23 -7.52
C SER A 439 17.29 9.22 -8.58
N PRO A 440 18.36 8.95 -9.35
CA PRO A 440 18.82 9.82 -10.43
C PRO A 440 17.79 9.97 -11.56
N LEU A 441 17.13 8.88 -11.97
CA LEU A 441 16.14 8.90 -13.05
C LEU A 441 14.95 9.81 -12.71
N GLY A 442 14.45 9.71 -11.49
CA GLY A 442 13.38 10.61 -11.09
C GLY A 442 13.87 12.04 -10.83
N LEU A 443 15.10 12.27 -10.34
CA LEU A 443 15.67 13.62 -10.24
C LEU A 443 15.73 14.30 -11.61
N TYR A 444 16.16 13.57 -12.63
CA TYR A 444 16.16 14.05 -14.01
C TYR A 444 14.74 14.42 -14.47
N ARG A 445 13.74 13.56 -14.20
CA ARG A 445 12.35 13.85 -14.55
C ARG A 445 11.79 15.05 -13.79
N LEU A 446 12.07 15.16 -12.48
CA LEU A 446 11.68 16.26 -11.63
C LEU A 446 12.22 17.59 -12.18
N HIS A 447 13.53 17.65 -12.50
CA HIS A 447 14.18 18.82 -13.06
C HIS A 447 13.67 19.20 -14.45
N SER A 448 13.23 18.23 -15.25
CA SER A 448 12.69 18.51 -16.58
C SER A 448 11.38 19.32 -16.57
N GLY A 449 10.65 19.33 -15.45
CA GLY A 449 9.34 19.98 -15.33
C GLY A 449 8.21 19.34 -16.16
N LYS A 450 8.52 18.37 -17.03
CA LYS A 450 7.58 17.68 -17.92
C LYS A 450 6.55 16.81 -17.20
N TRP A 451 6.63 16.71 -15.88
CA TRP A 451 5.72 15.92 -15.06
C TRP A 451 4.46 16.68 -14.68
N ILE A 452 4.42 17.99 -14.88
CA ILE A 452 3.28 18.86 -14.51
C ILE A 452 2.24 18.79 -15.63
N HIS A 453 1.22 17.94 -15.45
CA HIS A 453 0.09 17.83 -16.37
C HIS A 453 -1.19 18.29 -15.67
N ASP A 454 -1.81 19.34 -16.20
CA ASP A 454 -3.15 19.78 -15.78
C ASP A 454 -4.20 18.96 -16.51
N ILE A 455 -4.67 17.90 -15.87
CA ILE A 455 -5.61 16.93 -16.44
C ILE A 455 -7.06 17.46 -16.44
N THR A 456 -7.28 18.58 -15.76
CA THR A 456 -8.59 19.20 -15.61
C THR A 456 -8.96 20.00 -16.86
N ARG A 457 -7.98 20.44 -17.66
CA ARG A 457 -8.26 21.11 -18.94
C ARG A 457 -8.87 20.13 -19.93
N ILE A 458 -9.79 20.65 -20.72
CA ILE A 458 -10.33 19.94 -21.88
C ILE A 458 -9.23 20.09 -22.94
N ASP A 459 -8.74 18.97 -23.48
CA ASP A 459 -7.88 19.01 -24.66
C ASP A 459 -8.73 19.67 -25.76
N GLU A 460 -8.44 20.94 -26.09
CA GLU A 460 -9.04 21.66 -27.21
C GLU A 460 -8.54 21.11 -28.56
#